data_AF-A0A098BX86-F1
#
_entry.id   AF-A0A098BX86-F1
#
_cell.length_a   1.000
_cell.length_b   1.000
_cell.length_c   1.000
_cell.angle_alpha   90.00
_cell.angle_beta   90.00
_cell.angle_gamma   90.00
#
_symmetry.space_group_name_H-M   'P 1'
#
loop_
_entity.id
_entity.type
_entity.pdbx_description
1 polymer ?
#
loop_
_entity_poly.entity_id
_entity_poly.type
_entity_poly.pdbx_seq_one_letter_code
_entity_poly.pdbx_strand_id
1 'polypeptide(L)'
;MKKTCITFFLFSLFFFTTFGSVKRDTLTIAVITDIHYLSSEFTEEGDALDAYERITGRNIQDLHEVLDKVLTNLIEEDVDILLVTGDITNHGEKLSHKEFIDKILPLTETGVGVYIIPGNHDINIPNAKNYIGDKAGHAENISKEEFTNLYKPMGFSNAISRDSCSLSYLAEIDQDTWLLAIDTNRYDEYDSGYISAGRIRQGTMQWILNILTEADNKGIRILGMMHHGLIEHMSLQSTFFPEYLVEDWKENADMLAEAGLEIVFTGHFHSNDISLRTTASGKTIYDVQTASLSQFPFAYRIMKLSDRSISIDTKFITSIPGNENLEEEYKRKLESATRRAAVSKLKDLAIPMSEEMKKVLSDLIVKLNIAHVKGDEKEDPEIMSAVKSFALLLGNDTEEVDFSFDFPPEDNKLVIEFRSRDEKN
;
A
#
# COMPACT_ATOMS: atom_id res chain seq x y z
N MET A 1 -54.22 -25.17 -39.19
CA MET A 1 -53.34 -25.22 -38.01
C MET A 1 -52.41 -24.01 -38.04
N LYS A 2 -52.79 -22.94 -37.34
CA LYS A 2 -51.97 -21.72 -37.18
C LYS A 2 -51.15 -21.88 -35.90
N LYS A 3 -49.82 -21.84 -35.98
CA LYS A 3 -48.94 -21.82 -34.81
C LYS A 3 -48.71 -20.36 -34.43
N THR A 4 -49.24 -19.97 -33.28
CA THR A 4 -49.03 -18.66 -32.65
C THR A 4 -47.72 -18.71 -31.87
N CYS A 5 -46.72 -17.91 -32.27
CA CYS A 5 -45.53 -17.65 -31.44
C CYS A 5 -45.92 -16.58 -30.41
N ILE A 6 -45.94 -16.97 -29.13
CA ILE A 6 -46.05 -16.05 -28.00
C ILE A 6 -44.62 -15.67 -27.60
N THR A 7 -44.23 -14.44 -27.89
CA THR A 7 -42.98 -13.85 -27.41
C THR A 7 -43.24 -13.28 -26.01
N PHE A 8 -42.65 -13.89 -24.98
CA PHE A 8 -42.62 -13.35 -23.62
C PHE A 8 -41.65 -12.15 -23.59
N PHE A 9 -42.17 -10.95 -23.36
CA PHE A 9 -41.37 -9.79 -22.96
C PHE A 9 -41.23 -9.82 -21.44
N LEU A 10 -40.04 -10.17 -20.94
CA LEU A 10 -39.64 -9.94 -19.55
C LEU A 10 -39.21 -8.48 -19.43
N PHE A 11 -40.06 -7.65 -18.83
CA PHE A 11 -39.68 -6.34 -18.33
C PHE A 11 -38.90 -6.54 -17.03
N SER A 12 -37.56 -6.47 -17.09
CA SER A 12 -36.74 -6.29 -15.89
C SER A 12 -36.92 -4.87 -15.39
N LEU A 13 -37.71 -4.72 -14.33
CA LEU A 13 -37.86 -3.47 -13.60
C LEU A 13 -36.55 -3.21 -12.83
N PHE A 14 -35.67 -2.37 -13.37
CA PHE A 14 -34.57 -1.80 -12.60
C PHE A 14 -35.16 -0.78 -11.61
N PHE A 15 -35.32 -1.17 -10.35
CA PHE A 15 -35.48 -0.22 -9.26
C PHE A 15 -34.15 0.52 -9.09
N PHE A 16 -34.07 1.75 -9.62
CA PHE A 16 -33.10 2.72 -9.14
C PHE A 16 -33.55 3.18 -7.75
N THR A 17 -33.16 2.45 -6.71
CA THR A 17 -33.17 3.00 -5.37
C THR A 17 -32.08 4.05 -5.30
N THR A 18 -32.47 5.32 -5.28
CA THR A 18 -31.58 6.40 -4.84
C THR A 18 -31.25 6.14 -3.38
N PHE A 19 -30.14 5.45 -3.12
CA PHE A 19 -29.57 5.38 -1.78
C PHE A 19 -29.10 6.80 -1.44
N GLY A 20 -29.86 7.49 -0.59
CA GLY A 20 -29.29 8.62 0.12
C GLY A 20 -28.16 8.07 0.98
N SER A 21 -26.95 8.62 0.84
CA SER A 21 -25.84 8.41 1.77
C SER A 21 -26.36 8.62 3.19
N VAL A 22 -26.10 7.72 4.13
CA VAL A 22 -26.57 7.82 5.52
C VAL A 22 -25.35 8.10 6.39
N LYS A 23 -25.41 9.15 7.21
CA LYS A 23 -24.40 9.39 8.24
C LYS A 23 -24.34 8.21 9.19
N ARG A 24 -23.18 7.57 9.30
CA ARG A 24 -22.88 6.55 10.31
C ARG A 24 -22.17 7.20 11.49
N ASP A 25 -22.48 6.76 12.71
CA ASP A 25 -21.81 7.27 13.93
C ASP A 25 -20.32 6.90 13.95
N THR A 26 -19.99 5.73 13.41
CA THR A 26 -18.64 5.23 13.19
C THR A 26 -18.60 4.44 11.90
N LEU A 27 -17.53 4.59 11.11
CA LEU A 27 -17.27 3.82 9.91
C LEU A 27 -16.04 2.92 10.13
N THR A 28 -16.18 1.62 9.90
CA THR A 28 -15.07 0.66 10.01
C THR A 28 -14.41 0.50 8.64
N ILE A 29 -13.16 0.91 8.52
CA ILE A 29 -12.41 0.91 7.27
C ILE A 29 -11.22 -0.04 7.40
N ALA A 30 -11.04 -0.92 6.43
CA ALA A 30 -9.86 -1.78 6.30
C ALA A 30 -8.90 -1.24 5.23
N VAL A 31 -7.60 -1.42 5.42
CA VAL A 31 -6.57 -1.20 4.39
C VAL A 31 -5.76 -2.47 4.19
N ILE A 32 -5.63 -2.88 2.92
CA ILE A 32 -4.67 -3.88 2.46
C ILE A 32 -3.83 -3.30 1.32
N THR A 33 -2.63 -3.83 1.14
CA THR A 33 -1.71 -3.36 0.09
C THR A 33 -0.70 -4.43 -0.30
N ASP A 34 -0.03 -4.23 -1.43
CA ASP A 34 1.08 -5.04 -1.93
C ASP A 34 0.78 -6.55 -1.84
N ILE A 35 -0.38 -6.93 -2.39
CA ILE A 35 -0.91 -8.28 -2.37
C ILE A 35 -0.04 -9.18 -3.27
N HIS A 36 0.43 -8.62 -4.38
CA HIS A 36 1.23 -9.30 -5.40
C HIS A 36 0.64 -10.66 -5.81
N TYR A 37 -0.67 -10.67 -6.06
CA TYR A 37 -1.38 -11.88 -6.42
C TYR A 37 -0.86 -12.43 -7.75
N LEU A 38 -0.55 -13.73 -7.78
CA LEU A 38 -0.21 -14.47 -8.98
C LEU A 38 -1.17 -15.65 -9.12
N SER A 39 -1.90 -15.72 -10.23
CA SER A 39 -2.82 -16.83 -10.50
C SER A 39 -2.13 -18.19 -10.37
N SER A 40 -2.83 -19.15 -9.76
CA SER A 40 -2.34 -20.53 -9.67
C SER A 40 -2.28 -21.21 -11.04
N GLU A 41 -3.03 -20.73 -12.04
CA GLU A 41 -2.91 -21.18 -13.44
C GLU A 41 -1.60 -20.71 -14.10
N PHE A 42 -0.91 -19.74 -13.50
CA PHE A 42 0.43 -19.30 -13.93
C PHE A 42 1.57 -19.96 -13.18
N THR A 43 1.28 -20.98 -12.37
CA THR A 43 2.28 -21.68 -11.57
C THR A 43 2.12 -23.18 -11.71
N GLU A 44 3.22 -23.88 -11.97
CA GLU A 44 3.29 -25.34 -11.95
C GLU A 44 4.55 -25.75 -11.17
N GLU A 45 4.47 -26.81 -10.36
CA GLU A 45 5.64 -27.36 -9.67
C GLU A 45 6.75 -27.68 -10.69
N GLY A 46 7.92 -27.07 -10.51
CA GLY A 46 9.04 -27.19 -11.44
C GLY A 46 10.10 -26.10 -11.24
N ASP A 47 11.21 -26.21 -12.00
CA ASP A 47 12.38 -25.35 -11.83
C ASP A 47 12.07 -23.85 -11.96
N ALA A 48 11.09 -23.47 -12.78
CA ALA A 48 10.68 -22.08 -12.97
C ALA A 48 10.09 -21.48 -11.68
N LEU A 49 9.16 -22.20 -11.04
CA LEU A 49 8.50 -21.77 -9.81
C LEU A 49 9.50 -21.80 -8.66
N ASP A 50 10.27 -22.89 -8.51
CA ASP A 50 11.30 -23.02 -7.49
C ASP A 50 12.33 -21.88 -7.57
N ALA A 51 12.72 -21.48 -8.78
CA ALA A 51 13.62 -20.36 -8.98
C ALA A 51 12.98 -19.04 -8.56
N TYR A 52 11.71 -18.81 -8.89
CA TYR A 52 10.96 -17.64 -8.47
C TYR A 52 10.86 -17.56 -6.94
N GLU A 53 10.33 -18.59 -6.29
CA GLU A 53 10.07 -18.58 -4.84
C GLU A 53 11.37 -18.46 -4.04
N ARG A 54 12.47 -19.06 -4.53
CA ARG A 54 13.80 -18.90 -3.91
C ARG A 54 14.35 -17.48 -4.02
N ILE A 55 14.10 -16.80 -5.14
CA ILE A 55 14.59 -15.43 -5.38
C ILE A 55 13.76 -14.42 -4.58
N THR A 56 12.44 -14.54 -4.64
CA THR A 56 11.51 -13.58 -4.03
C THR A 56 11.25 -13.87 -2.56
N GLY A 57 11.42 -15.12 -2.12
CA GLY A 57 10.97 -15.58 -0.81
C GLY A 57 9.44 -15.75 -0.72
N ARG A 58 8.71 -15.58 -1.82
CA ARG A 58 7.24 -15.64 -1.88
C ARG A 58 6.82 -17.04 -2.29
N ASN A 59 6.18 -17.79 -1.40
CA ASN A 59 5.53 -19.04 -1.78
C ASN A 59 4.09 -18.75 -2.21
N ILE A 60 3.72 -19.15 -3.42
CA ILE A 60 2.46 -18.72 -4.03
C ILE A 60 1.24 -19.24 -3.28
N GLN A 61 1.28 -20.50 -2.82
CA GLN A 61 0.19 -21.08 -2.05
C GLN A 61 0.00 -20.36 -0.70
N ASP A 62 1.09 -20.09 0.02
CA ASP A 62 1.02 -19.33 1.27
C ASP A 62 0.39 -17.95 1.06
N LEU A 63 0.78 -17.23 0.01
CA LEU A 63 0.26 -15.89 -0.26
C LEU A 63 -1.25 -15.91 -0.59
N HIS A 64 -1.72 -16.93 -1.29
CA HIS A 64 -3.16 -17.10 -1.56
C HIS A 64 -3.93 -17.33 -0.26
N GLU A 65 -3.42 -18.18 0.63
CA GLU A 65 -4.05 -18.45 1.92
C GLU A 65 -3.99 -17.25 2.88
N VAL A 66 -2.93 -16.44 2.82
CA VAL A 66 -2.84 -15.17 3.55
C VAL A 66 -3.96 -14.23 3.10
N LEU A 67 -4.12 -14.03 1.79
CA LEU A 67 -5.19 -13.18 1.24
C LEU A 67 -6.57 -13.71 1.63
N ASP A 68 -6.83 -15.02 1.48
CA ASP A 68 -8.10 -15.64 1.83
C ASP A 68 -8.43 -15.49 3.32
N LYS A 69 -7.41 -15.61 4.19
CA LYS A 69 -7.56 -15.39 5.63
C LYS A 69 -7.85 -13.93 5.96
N VAL A 70 -7.18 -12.98 5.32
CA VAL A 70 -7.47 -11.55 5.51
C VAL A 70 -8.91 -11.25 5.08
N LEU A 71 -9.32 -11.65 3.89
CA LEU A 71 -10.69 -11.42 3.40
C LEU A 71 -11.76 -12.05 4.31
N THR A 72 -11.48 -13.23 4.87
CA THR A 72 -12.35 -13.87 5.87
C THR A 72 -12.44 -13.02 7.15
N ASN A 73 -11.30 -12.57 7.69
CA ASN A 73 -11.28 -11.71 8.86
C ASN A 73 -12.05 -10.41 8.61
N LEU A 74 -11.93 -9.80 7.43
CA LEU A 74 -12.66 -8.57 7.10
C LEU A 74 -14.20 -8.76 7.13
N ILE A 75 -14.69 -9.93 6.69
CA ILE A 75 -16.11 -10.28 6.81
C ILE A 75 -16.50 -10.43 8.29
N GLU A 76 -15.67 -11.10 9.09
CA GLU A 76 -15.92 -11.32 10.53
C GLU A 76 -15.85 -10.02 11.35
N GLU A 77 -15.00 -9.08 10.95
CA GLU A 77 -14.82 -7.77 11.57
C GLU A 77 -15.91 -6.76 11.16
N ASP A 78 -16.84 -7.14 10.28
CA ASP A 78 -17.97 -6.33 9.81
C ASP A 78 -17.51 -4.98 9.26
N VAL A 79 -16.50 -5.02 8.38
CA VAL A 79 -15.94 -3.78 7.79
C VAL A 79 -16.94 -3.14 6.83
N ASP A 80 -17.06 -1.82 6.89
CA ASP A 80 -17.92 -1.07 5.97
C ASP A 80 -17.22 -0.81 4.63
N ILE A 81 -15.89 -0.63 4.69
CA ILE A 81 -15.06 -0.22 3.56
C ILE A 81 -13.75 -0.99 3.53
N LEU A 82 -13.30 -1.36 2.33
CA LEU A 82 -11.95 -1.85 2.07
C LEU A 82 -11.22 -0.90 1.10
N LEU A 83 -10.04 -0.43 1.52
CA LEU A 83 -9.09 0.30 0.70
C LEU A 83 -7.99 -0.66 0.23
N VAL A 84 -7.69 -0.64 -1.07
CA VAL A 84 -6.56 -1.38 -1.67
C VAL A 84 -5.60 -0.37 -2.28
N THR A 85 -4.42 -0.21 -1.68
CA THR A 85 -3.47 0.85 -2.04
C THR A 85 -2.41 0.42 -3.06
N GLY A 86 -2.75 -0.49 -3.97
CA GLY A 86 -1.89 -0.87 -5.09
C GLY A 86 -1.16 -2.20 -4.93
N ASP A 87 -0.35 -2.52 -5.95
CA ASP A 87 0.37 -3.77 -6.14
C ASP A 87 -0.51 -4.99 -5.90
N ILE A 88 -1.63 -5.00 -6.63
CA ILE A 88 -2.65 -6.05 -6.56
C ILE A 88 -2.08 -7.35 -7.11
N THR A 89 -1.32 -7.26 -8.20
CA THR A 89 -0.75 -8.40 -8.92
C THR A 89 0.76 -8.50 -8.77
N ASN A 90 1.32 -9.68 -9.02
CA ASN A 90 2.75 -9.90 -8.94
C ASN A 90 3.52 -9.12 -10.02
N HIS A 91 3.01 -9.11 -11.26
CA HIS A 91 3.62 -8.41 -12.38
C HIS A 91 2.59 -8.09 -13.50
N GLY A 92 1.41 -7.62 -13.12
CA GLY A 92 0.41 -7.05 -14.04
C GLY A 92 -0.40 -8.10 -14.78
N GLU A 93 -0.32 -9.36 -14.37
CA GLU A 93 -0.90 -10.44 -15.15
C GLU A 93 -2.43 -10.34 -15.19
N LYS A 94 -3.00 -10.35 -16.39
CA LYS A 94 -4.43 -10.14 -16.65
C LYS A 94 -5.32 -11.16 -15.96
N LEU A 95 -4.86 -12.42 -15.84
CA LEU A 95 -5.60 -13.45 -15.12
C LEU A 95 -5.55 -13.21 -13.60
N SER A 96 -4.38 -12.82 -13.06
CA SER A 96 -4.23 -12.46 -11.65
C SER A 96 -5.18 -11.33 -11.24
N HIS A 97 -5.34 -10.30 -12.08
CA HIS A 97 -6.34 -9.25 -11.83
C HIS A 97 -7.78 -9.77 -11.72
N LYS A 98 -8.17 -10.69 -12.63
CA LYS A 98 -9.52 -11.27 -12.65
C LYS A 98 -9.77 -12.15 -11.44
N GLU A 99 -8.83 -13.02 -11.10
CA GLU A 99 -8.95 -13.92 -9.96
C GLU A 99 -8.92 -13.17 -8.62
N PHE A 100 -8.15 -12.08 -8.53
CA PHE A 100 -8.26 -11.19 -7.38
C PHE A 100 -9.69 -10.63 -7.24
N ILE A 101 -10.31 -10.17 -8.32
CA ILE A 101 -11.70 -9.68 -8.31
C ILE A 101 -12.66 -10.79 -7.85
N ASP A 102 -12.47 -12.02 -8.35
CA ASP A 102 -13.29 -13.17 -7.94
C ASP A 102 -13.12 -13.47 -6.43
N LYS A 103 -11.90 -13.34 -5.88
CA LYS A 103 -11.62 -13.52 -4.45
C LYS A 103 -12.29 -12.48 -3.58
N ILE A 104 -12.36 -11.21 -4.00
CA ILE A 104 -12.99 -10.16 -3.19
C ILE A 104 -14.52 -10.13 -3.32
N LEU A 105 -15.09 -10.79 -4.33
CA LEU A 105 -16.52 -10.75 -4.62
C LEU A 105 -17.38 -11.11 -3.38
N PRO A 106 -17.09 -12.16 -2.59
CA PRO A 106 -17.85 -12.48 -1.39
C PRO A 106 -17.89 -11.34 -0.36
N LEU A 107 -16.79 -10.59 -0.21
CA LEU A 107 -16.75 -9.41 0.66
C LEU A 107 -17.64 -8.29 0.11
N THR A 108 -17.61 -8.03 -1.20
CA THR A 108 -18.49 -7.01 -1.79
C THR A 108 -19.97 -7.38 -1.70
N GLU A 109 -20.31 -8.67 -1.72
CA GLU A 109 -21.68 -9.17 -1.59
C GLU A 109 -22.29 -8.96 -0.19
N THR A 110 -21.47 -8.73 0.84
CA THR A 110 -21.95 -8.33 2.17
C THR A 110 -22.35 -6.84 2.24
N GLY A 111 -22.01 -6.07 1.20
CA GLY A 111 -22.26 -4.62 1.13
C GLY A 111 -21.05 -3.75 1.43
N VAL A 112 -19.85 -4.34 1.61
CA VAL A 112 -18.60 -3.59 1.79
C VAL A 112 -18.29 -2.75 0.55
N GLY A 113 -18.03 -1.45 0.75
CA GLY A 113 -17.54 -0.58 -0.30
C GLY A 113 -16.05 -0.80 -0.55
N VAL A 114 -15.65 -1.17 -1.76
CA VAL A 114 -14.23 -1.38 -2.11
C VAL A 114 -13.72 -0.23 -2.96
N TYR A 115 -12.55 0.30 -2.62
CA TYR A 115 -11.88 1.39 -3.34
C TYR A 115 -10.44 1.00 -3.66
N ILE A 116 -10.06 1.07 -4.93
CA ILE A 116 -8.79 0.54 -5.43
C ILE A 116 -8.04 1.58 -6.28
N ILE A 117 -6.72 1.65 -6.05
CA ILE A 117 -5.75 2.27 -6.96
C ILE A 117 -4.73 1.23 -7.41
N PRO A 118 -4.08 1.41 -8.58
CA PRO A 118 -2.98 0.55 -8.98
C PRO A 118 -1.71 0.83 -8.15
N GLY A 119 -0.80 -0.14 -8.12
CA GLY A 119 0.61 0.08 -7.81
C GLY A 119 1.51 -0.03 -9.04
N ASN A 120 2.83 0.03 -8.84
CA ASN A 120 3.78 0.02 -9.95
C ASN A 120 3.96 -1.37 -10.57
N HIS A 121 3.31 -2.40 -10.05
CA HIS A 121 3.29 -3.75 -10.60
C HIS A 121 2.02 -4.10 -11.40
N ASP A 122 1.05 -3.20 -11.56
CA ASP A 122 -0.28 -3.59 -12.03
C ASP A 122 -0.59 -3.28 -13.51
N ILE A 123 0.01 -2.25 -14.09
CA ILE A 123 -0.43 -1.72 -15.40
C ILE A 123 0.75 -1.61 -16.36
N ASN A 124 0.52 -1.96 -17.64
CA ASN A 124 1.48 -1.88 -18.74
C ASN A 124 2.83 -2.59 -18.48
N ILE A 125 2.89 -3.58 -17.60
CA ILE A 125 4.11 -4.27 -17.24
C ILE A 125 4.72 -4.95 -18.49
N PRO A 126 5.94 -4.55 -18.94
CA PRO A 126 6.48 -5.02 -20.22
C PRO A 126 6.81 -6.52 -20.26
N ASN A 127 6.97 -7.14 -19.09
CA ASN A 127 7.53 -8.48 -18.93
C ASN A 127 6.77 -9.32 -17.89
N ALA A 128 5.45 -9.23 -17.88
CA ALA A 128 4.57 -10.11 -17.11
C ALA A 128 4.85 -11.59 -17.41
N LYS A 129 4.85 -12.44 -16.36
CA LYS A 129 5.38 -13.81 -16.43
C LYS A 129 4.43 -14.85 -15.86
N ASN A 130 4.60 -16.07 -16.34
CA ASN A 130 4.17 -17.29 -15.66
C ASN A 130 5.39 -18.17 -15.35
N TYR A 131 5.24 -19.11 -14.43
CA TYR A 131 6.30 -19.97 -13.92
C TYR A 131 5.87 -21.42 -14.06
N ILE A 132 5.96 -21.94 -15.29
CA ILE A 132 5.50 -23.27 -15.69
C ILE A 132 6.67 -24.06 -16.30
N GLY A 133 6.94 -25.24 -15.77
CA GLY A 133 8.03 -26.12 -16.22
C GLY A 133 9.43 -25.57 -15.89
N ASP A 134 10.36 -25.63 -16.86
CA ASP A 134 11.78 -25.37 -16.60
C ASP A 134 12.15 -23.87 -16.52
N LYS A 135 11.37 -22.98 -17.16
CA LYS A 135 11.68 -21.55 -17.26
C LYS A 135 10.42 -20.69 -17.21
N ALA A 136 10.56 -19.47 -16.70
CA ALA A 136 9.49 -18.49 -16.74
C ALA A 136 9.07 -18.18 -18.19
N GLY A 137 7.76 -18.23 -18.45
CA GLY A 137 7.14 -17.85 -19.71
C GLY A 137 6.50 -16.47 -19.66
N HIS A 138 5.76 -16.14 -20.70
CA HIS A 138 5.05 -14.86 -20.83
C HIS A 138 3.60 -14.98 -20.34
N ALA A 139 3.13 -13.97 -19.63
CA ALA A 139 1.72 -13.77 -19.31
C ALA A 139 1.22 -12.46 -19.95
N GLU A 140 -0.06 -12.42 -20.32
CA GLU A 140 -0.68 -11.18 -20.79
C GLU A 140 -0.80 -10.19 -19.63
N ASN A 141 -0.48 -8.92 -19.89
CA ASN A 141 -0.68 -7.80 -18.97
C ASN A 141 -1.91 -6.95 -19.38
N ILE A 142 -2.35 -6.01 -18.54
CA ILE A 142 -3.47 -5.09 -18.84
C ILE A 142 -3.05 -3.63 -19.09
N SER A 143 -3.88 -2.92 -19.88
CA SER A 143 -3.78 -1.46 -20.06
C SER A 143 -4.45 -0.65 -18.94
N LYS A 144 -4.19 0.67 -18.90
CA LYS A 144 -4.88 1.63 -18.02
C LYS A 144 -6.41 1.57 -18.16
N GLU A 145 -6.90 1.45 -19.40
CA GLU A 145 -8.33 1.35 -19.72
C GLU A 145 -8.91 0.01 -19.26
N GLU A 146 -8.16 -1.08 -19.45
CA GLU A 146 -8.57 -2.40 -18.96
C GLU A 146 -8.63 -2.42 -17.43
N PHE A 147 -7.66 -1.83 -16.73
CA PHE A 147 -7.68 -1.68 -15.27
C PHE A 147 -8.94 -0.93 -14.82
N THR A 148 -9.22 0.24 -15.42
CA THR A 148 -10.43 1.03 -15.12
C THR A 148 -11.71 0.23 -15.36
N ASN A 149 -11.74 -0.61 -16.39
CA ASN A 149 -12.91 -1.42 -16.72
C ASN A 149 -13.11 -2.61 -15.77
N LEU A 150 -12.03 -3.30 -15.42
CA LEU A 150 -12.03 -4.43 -14.48
C LEU A 150 -12.45 -3.98 -13.08
N TYR A 151 -11.82 -2.91 -12.59
CA TYR A 151 -12.07 -2.37 -11.24
C TYR A 151 -13.19 -1.33 -11.21
N LYS A 152 -13.97 -1.21 -12.28
CA LYS A 152 -15.05 -0.21 -12.40
C LYS A 152 -15.98 -0.09 -11.17
N PRO A 153 -16.48 -1.18 -10.55
CA PRO A 153 -17.35 -1.06 -9.38
C PRO A 153 -16.60 -0.65 -8.10
N MET A 154 -15.27 -0.65 -8.11
CA MET A 154 -14.41 -0.48 -6.93
C MET A 154 -13.84 0.96 -6.85
N GLY A 155 -14.73 1.95 -6.92
CA GLY A 155 -14.40 3.38 -6.82
C GLY A 155 -14.59 4.17 -8.11
N PHE A 156 -14.30 3.59 -9.28
CA PHE A 156 -14.31 4.35 -10.55
C PHE A 156 -15.72 4.72 -11.04
N SER A 157 -16.73 3.90 -10.79
CA SER A 157 -18.11 4.13 -11.28
C SER A 157 -18.94 5.04 -10.40
N ASN A 158 -18.64 5.10 -9.10
CA ASN A 158 -19.27 5.96 -8.10
C ASN A 158 -18.43 7.20 -7.77
N ALA A 159 -17.34 7.46 -8.50
CA ALA A 159 -16.52 8.63 -8.32
C ALA A 159 -17.32 9.93 -8.57
N ILE A 160 -17.23 10.87 -7.63
CA ILE A 160 -17.74 12.24 -7.75
C ILE A 160 -16.96 13.00 -8.82
N SER A 161 -15.65 12.77 -8.86
CA SER A 161 -14.72 13.43 -9.78
C SER A 161 -13.58 12.48 -10.13
N ARG A 162 -13.06 12.58 -11.35
CA ARG A 162 -11.91 11.80 -11.83
C ARG A 162 -10.87 12.75 -12.39
N ASP A 163 -9.60 12.50 -12.07
CA ASP A 163 -8.50 13.23 -12.68
C ASP A 163 -8.36 12.84 -14.17
N SER A 164 -7.94 13.80 -14.97
CA SER A 164 -7.66 13.60 -16.40
C SER A 164 -6.22 13.15 -16.68
N CYS A 165 -5.30 13.35 -15.74
CA CYS A 165 -3.87 13.09 -15.91
C CYS A 165 -3.42 11.71 -15.38
N SER A 166 -4.19 11.07 -14.50
CA SER A 166 -3.88 9.77 -13.89
C SER A 166 -5.12 8.86 -13.82
N LEU A 167 -5.10 7.80 -13.01
CA LEU A 167 -6.29 7.06 -12.56
C LEU A 167 -6.88 7.57 -11.24
N SER A 168 -6.45 8.73 -10.75
CA SER A 168 -6.97 9.31 -9.50
C SER A 168 -8.47 9.59 -9.59
N TYR A 169 -9.16 9.43 -8.47
CA TYR A 169 -10.59 9.71 -8.35
C TYR A 169 -10.97 10.14 -6.93
N LEU A 170 -12.10 10.83 -6.83
CA LEU A 170 -12.72 11.24 -5.57
C LEU A 170 -14.00 10.46 -5.40
N ALA A 171 -14.20 9.82 -4.26
CA ALA A 171 -15.42 9.10 -3.94
C ALA A 171 -16.04 9.60 -2.63
N GLU A 172 -17.37 9.60 -2.57
CA GLU A 172 -18.09 9.78 -1.30
C GLU A 172 -18.10 8.45 -0.55
N ILE A 173 -17.59 8.44 0.68
CA ILE A 173 -17.60 7.24 1.54
C ILE A 173 -18.65 7.33 2.64
N ASP A 174 -18.98 8.54 3.08
CA ASP A 174 -20.21 8.86 3.81
C ASP A 174 -20.59 10.35 3.57
N GLN A 175 -21.69 10.82 4.19
CA GLN A 175 -22.19 12.19 4.02
C GLN A 175 -21.19 13.29 4.43
N ASP A 176 -20.26 12.97 5.31
CA ASP A 176 -19.37 13.88 6.01
C ASP A 176 -17.89 13.69 5.61
N THR A 177 -17.60 12.69 4.78
CA THR A 177 -16.25 12.23 4.45
C THR A 177 -16.16 11.75 3.01
N TRP A 178 -15.16 12.26 2.28
CA TRP A 178 -14.76 11.75 0.98
C TRP A 178 -13.41 11.04 1.05
N LEU A 179 -13.20 10.11 0.13
CA LEU A 179 -11.93 9.44 -0.12
C LEU A 179 -11.30 10.00 -1.40
N LEU A 180 -10.09 10.54 -1.26
CA LEU A 180 -9.24 10.98 -2.35
C LEU A 180 -8.23 9.87 -2.70
N ALA A 181 -8.50 9.17 -3.80
CA ALA A 181 -7.67 8.10 -4.31
C ALA A 181 -6.67 8.65 -5.34
N ILE A 182 -5.38 8.57 -5.04
CA ILE A 182 -4.31 9.21 -5.83
C ILE A 182 -3.47 8.13 -6.52
N ASP A 183 -3.56 8.07 -7.85
CA ASP A 183 -2.66 7.26 -8.68
C ASP A 183 -1.33 7.99 -8.87
N THR A 184 -0.28 7.44 -8.25
CA THR A 184 1.10 7.96 -8.28
C THR A 184 2.00 7.23 -9.27
N ASN A 185 1.47 6.26 -10.02
CA ASN A 185 2.26 5.36 -10.85
C ASN A 185 2.64 5.97 -12.21
N ARG A 186 3.68 5.37 -12.81
CA ARG A 186 4.34 5.84 -14.03
C ARG A 186 4.24 4.84 -15.18
N TYR A 187 3.15 4.07 -15.23
CA TYR A 187 2.92 2.99 -16.19
C TYR A 187 2.81 3.44 -17.66
N ASP A 188 2.69 4.74 -17.95
CA ASP A 188 2.73 5.31 -19.30
C ASP A 188 4.14 5.74 -19.74
N GLU A 189 5.12 5.65 -18.84
CA GLU A 189 6.53 5.97 -19.07
C GLU A 189 7.41 4.72 -19.18
N TYR A 190 6.82 3.52 -19.09
CA TYR A 190 7.56 2.28 -19.24
C TYR A 190 8.11 2.16 -20.67
N ASP A 191 9.37 1.73 -20.75
CA ASP A 191 10.06 1.43 -22.02
C ASP A 191 10.59 -0.01 -21.97
N SER A 192 11.87 -0.21 -21.70
CA SER A 192 12.47 -1.55 -21.58
C SER A 192 12.22 -2.25 -20.23
N GLY A 193 11.58 -1.56 -19.27
CA GLY A 193 11.29 -2.06 -17.93
C GLY A 193 10.22 -1.20 -17.25
N TYR A 194 9.74 -1.67 -16.09
CA TYR A 194 8.83 -0.91 -15.26
C TYR A 194 9.60 0.12 -14.41
N ILE A 195 8.92 1.21 -14.05
CA ILE A 195 9.42 2.26 -13.18
C ILE A 195 8.78 2.06 -11.81
N SER A 196 9.63 1.86 -10.80
CA SER A 196 9.22 1.67 -9.40
C SER A 196 8.96 2.98 -8.66
N ALA A 197 9.45 4.11 -9.16
CA ALA A 197 9.31 5.41 -8.50
C ALA A 197 7.96 6.07 -8.81
N GLY A 198 7.40 6.75 -7.80
CA GLY A 198 6.10 7.41 -7.91
C GLY A 198 6.21 8.91 -8.20
N ARG A 199 5.16 9.51 -8.73
CA ARG A 199 5.04 10.97 -8.86
C ARG A 199 3.59 11.43 -8.80
N ILE A 200 3.36 12.62 -8.26
CA ILE A 200 2.10 13.34 -8.42
C ILE A 200 2.27 14.32 -9.58
N ARG A 201 1.55 14.09 -10.69
CA ARG A 201 1.63 14.99 -11.85
C ARG A 201 1.08 16.37 -11.48
N GLN A 202 1.63 17.42 -12.08
CA GLN A 202 1.19 18.80 -11.81
C GLN A 202 -0.34 19.00 -11.99
N GLY A 203 -0.92 18.42 -13.05
CA GLY A 203 -2.36 18.47 -13.29
C GLY A 203 -3.17 17.75 -12.20
N THR A 204 -2.69 16.57 -11.76
CA THR A 204 -3.27 15.81 -10.66
C THR A 204 -3.17 16.58 -9.33
N MET A 205 -2.02 17.21 -9.03
CA MET A 205 -1.86 18.05 -7.84
C MET A 205 -2.85 19.22 -7.85
N GLN A 206 -2.98 19.93 -8.97
CA GLN A 206 -3.95 21.02 -9.07
C GLN A 206 -5.39 20.55 -8.87
N TRP A 207 -5.74 19.37 -9.40
CA TRP A 207 -7.04 18.74 -9.19
C TRP A 207 -7.27 18.39 -7.71
N ILE A 208 -6.27 17.83 -7.02
CA ILE A 208 -6.31 17.55 -5.58
C ILE A 208 -6.56 18.84 -4.78
N LEU A 209 -5.78 19.89 -5.02
CA LEU A 209 -5.90 21.15 -4.28
C LEU A 209 -7.29 21.79 -4.44
N ASN A 210 -7.89 21.69 -5.63
CA ASN A 210 -9.25 22.16 -5.87
C ASN A 210 -10.28 21.35 -5.05
N ILE A 211 -10.11 20.03 -4.97
CA ILE A 211 -10.97 19.16 -4.15
C ILE A 211 -10.85 19.49 -2.67
N LEU A 212 -9.63 19.63 -2.16
CA LEU A 212 -9.40 19.96 -0.76
C LEU A 212 -10.06 21.31 -0.40
N THR A 213 -9.95 22.30 -1.29
CA THR A 213 -10.62 23.59 -1.15
C THR A 213 -12.15 23.44 -1.17
N GLU A 214 -12.71 22.62 -2.07
CA GLU A 214 -14.16 22.38 -2.13
C GLU A 214 -14.67 21.69 -0.87
N ALA A 215 -13.95 20.68 -0.39
CA ALA A 215 -14.29 19.92 0.80
C ALA A 215 -14.27 20.80 2.05
N ASP A 216 -13.25 21.64 2.21
CA ASP A 216 -13.16 22.63 3.29
C ASP A 216 -14.36 23.59 3.29
N ASN A 217 -14.72 24.13 2.13
CA ASN A 217 -15.90 25.00 1.99
C ASN A 217 -17.22 24.30 2.36
N LYS A 218 -17.29 22.97 2.19
CA LYS A 218 -18.46 22.14 2.51
C LYS A 218 -18.40 21.54 3.93
N GLY A 219 -17.29 21.68 4.65
CA GLY A 219 -17.08 21.02 5.93
C GLY A 219 -16.97 19.49 5.81
N ILE A 220 -16.52 18.99 4.66
CA ILE A 220 -16.34 17.57 4.36
C ILE A 220 -14.89 17.19 4.68
N ARG A 221 -14.70 16.09 5.40
CA ARG A 221 -13.37 15.53 5.67
C ARG A 221 -12.85 14.79 4.44
N ILE A 222 -11.55 14.88 4.19
CA ILE A 222 -10.88 14.08 3.16
C ILE A 222 -9.93 13.07 3.82
N LEU A 223 -10.09 11.79 3.46
CA LEU A 223 -9.07 10.78 3.67
C LEU A 223 -8.31 10.57 2.36
N GLY A 224 -6.98 10.53 2.41
CA GLY A 224 -6.15 10.21 1.24
C GLY A 224 -5.83 8.72 1.16
N MET A 225 -5.66 8.20 -0.06
CA MET A 225 -4.90 6.97 -0.28
C MET A 225 -4.03 7.10 -1.52
N MET A 226 -2.82 6.54 -1.48
CA MET A 226 -1.90 6.45 -2.62
C MET A 226 -1.01 5.22 -2.48
N HIS A 227 -0.30 4.81 -3.52
CA HIS A 227 0.56 3.62 -3.43
C HIS A 227 1.91 3.93 -2.75
N HIS A 228 2.65 4.87 -3.32
CA HIS A 228 3.97 5.30 -2.84
C HIS A 228 3.88 6.15 -1.56
N GLY A 229 4.93 6.14 -0.73
CA GLY A 229 5.01 6.99 0.44
C GLY A 229 5.03 8.49 0.11
N LEU A 230 4.39 9.29 0.95
CA LEU A 230 4.39 10.75 0.93
C LEU A 230 5.41 11.34 1.93
N ILE A 231 5.72 10.60 2.99
CA ILE A 231 6.66 11.01 4.05
C ILE A 231 7.71 9.91 4.20
N GLU A 232 8.92 10.26 4.64
CA GLU A 232 9.89 9.24 5.07
C GLU A 232 9.36 8.49 6.29
N HIS A 233 9.40 7.16 6.23
CA HIS A 233 9.09 6.20 7.29
C HIS A 233 10.35 5.69 8.00
N MET A 234 11.54 6.10 7.56
CA MET A 234 12.77 5.86 8.30
C MET A 234 13.80 6.96 8.02
N SER A 235 14.71 7.16 8.96
CA SER A 235 15.82 8.10 8.82
C SER A 235 16.57 7.88 7.49
N LEU A 236 16.66 8.94 6.68
CA LEU A 236 17.36 8.97 5.38
C LEU A 236 16.76 8.07 4.30
N GLN A 237 15.48 7.67 4.40
CA GLN A 237 14.82 6.86 3.38
C GLN A 237 14.94 7.48 1.97
N SER A 238 14.71 8.79 1.82
CA SER A 238 14.83 9.46 0.52
C SER A 238 16.24 9.45 -0.06
N THR A 239 17.27 9.20 0.75
CA THR A 239 18.65 9.05 0.28
C THR A 239 18.95 7.63 -0.19
N PHE A 240 18.45 6.63 0.54
CA PHE A 240 18.78 5.23 0.28
C PHE A 240 17.78 4.49 -0.61
N PHE A 241 16.52 4.92 -0.56
CA PHE A 241 15.33 4.29 -1.11
C PHE A 241 14.37 5.35 -1.73
N PRO A 242 14.87 6.32 -2.54
CA PRO A 242 14.04 7.39 -3.09
C PRO A 242 12.84 6.91 -3.92
N GLU A 243 12.95 5.74 -4.54
CA GLU A 243 11.90 5.13 -5.37
C GLU A 243 10.65 4.71 -4.60
N TYR A 244 10.72 4.64 -3.27
CA TYR A 244 9.58 4.28 -2.43
C TYR A 244 8.72 5.48 -2.03
N LEU A 245 9.21 6.69 -2.33
CA LEU A 245 8.50 7.94 -2.10
C LEU A 245 8.03 8.52 -3.44
N VAL A 246 7.02 9.38 -3.38
CA VAL A 246 6.68 10.23 -4.53
C VAL A 246 7.81 11.23 -4.80
N GLU A 247 8.07 11.54 -6.08
CA GLU A 247 8.94 12.65 -6.47
C GLU A 247 8.58 13.93 -5.69
N ASP A 248 9.59 14.70 -5.29
CA ASP A 248 9.42 15.94 -4.50
C ASP A 248 8.56 15.77 -3.25
N TRP A 249 8.64 14.59 -2.60
CA TRP A 249 7.81 14.19 -1.45
C TRP A 249 7.62 15.29 -0.41
N LYS A 250 8.69 16.00 -0.05
CA LYS A 250 8.67 17.03 0.99
C LYS A 250 7.79 18.22 0.61
N GLU A 251 7.92 18.71 -0.62
CA GLU A 251 7.11 19.81 -1.15
C GLU A 251 5.66 19.36 -1.31
N ASN A 252 5.43 18.17 -1.87
CA ASN A 252 4.10 17.60 -2.04
C ASN A 252 3.38 17.38 -0.70
N ALA A 253 4.07 16.85 0.31
CA ALA A 253 3.53 16.65 1.65
C ALA A 253 3.18 17.99 2.32
N ASP A 254 4.05 19.00 2.22
CA ASP A 254 3.78 20.34 2.75
C ASP A 254 2.58 20.97 2.05
N MET A 255 2.50 20.90 0.71
CA MET A 255 1.37 21.42 -0.06
C MET A 255 0.04 20.78 0.33
N LEU A 256 0.00 19.45 0.47
CA LEU A 256 -1.21 18.72 0.84
C LEU A 256 -1.63 19.00 2.29
N ALA A 257 -0.68 19.04 3.22
CA ALA A 257 -0.93 19.40 4.61
C ALA A 257 -1.48 20.83 4.73
N GLU A 258 -0.86 21.80 4.04
CA GLU A 258 -1.34 23.19 4.01
C GLU A 258 -2.76 23.31 3.45
N ALA A 259 -3.07 22.52 2.42
CA ALA A 259 -4.41 22.45 1.83
C ALA A 259 -5.43 21.71 2.70
N GLY A 260 -5.03 21.14 3.84
CA GLY A 260 -5.92 20.55 4.84
C GLY A 260 -6.06 19.04 4.76
N LEU A 261 -5.24 18.33 3.98
CA LEU A 261 -5.18 16.87 4.06
C LEU A 261 -4.43 16.46 5.33
N GLU A 262 -5.12 15.75 6.22
CA GLU A 262 -4.56 15.35 7.52
C GLU A 262 -4.00 13.93 7.53
N ILE A 263 -4.44 13.05 6.62
CA ILE A 263 -4.07 11.64 6.62
C ILE A 263 -4.06 11.06 5.21
N VAL A 264 -3.07 10.21 4.93
CA VAL A 264 -2.98 9.39 3.73
C VAL A 264 -2.59 7.94 4.06
N PHE A 265 -3.23 6.97 3.41
CA PHE A 265 -2.90 5.55 3.51
C PHE A 265 -2.02 5.11 2.34
N THR A 266 -0.90 4.45 2.63
CA THR A 266 0.14 4.07 1.67
C THR A 266 0.58 2.62 1.79
N GLY A 267 1.41 2.16 0.85
CA GLY A 267 2.03 0.82 0.80
C GLY A 267 3.43 0.90 0.20
N HIS A 268 3.73 0.05 -0.78
CA HIS A 268 4.93 0.05 -1.65
C HIS A 268 6.26 -0.28 -0.96
N PHE A 269 6.59 0.37 0.16
CA PHE A 269 7.82 0.07 0.91
C PHE A 269 7.71 -1.20 1.76
N HIS A 270 6.49 -1.74 1.86
CA HIS A 270 6.14 -3.00 2.54
C HIS A 270 6.47 -3.05 4.05
N SER A 271 6.82 -1.93 4.68
CA SER A 271 6.92 -1.82 6.14
C SER A 271 5.58 -1.42 6.75
N ASN A 272 5.39 -1.76 8.02
CA ASN A 272 4.25 -1.33 8.81
C ASN A 272 4.69 -0.16 9.70
N ASP A 273 4.43 1.07 9.25
CA ASP A 273 4.91 2.28 9.91
C ASP A 273 3.87 3.41 9.79
N ILE A 274 3.86 4.34 10.74
CA ILE A 274 3.14 5.61 10.68
C ILE A 274 4.13 6.72 10.91
N SER A 275 4.20 7.65 9.96
CA SER A 275 5.03 8.83 10.09
C SER A 275 4.20 10.08 9.93
N LEU A 276 4.62 11.16 10.59
CA LEU A 276 3.95 12.45 10.47
C LEU A 276 4.90 13.54 9.99
N ARG A 277 4.33 14.53 9.32
CA ARG A 277 5.02 15.75 8.92
C ARG A 277 4.21 16.94 9.36
N THR A 278 4.87 17.87 10.05
CA THR A 278 4.28 19.16 10.42
C THR A 278 4.95 20.28 9.65
N THR A 279 4.15 21.07 8.94
CA THR A 279 4.60 22.23 8.17
C THR A 279 5.03 23.37 9.09
N ALA A 280 5.69 24.38 8.51
CA ALA A 280 6.08 25.58 9.26
C ALA A 280 4.89 26.36 9.86
N SER A 281 3.69 26.23 9.29
CA SER A 281 2.47 26.85 9.83
C SER A 281 1.80 26.02 10.94
N GLY A 282 2.32 24.84 11.26
CA GLY A 282 1.73 23.92 12.21
C GLY A 282 0.63 23.03 11.62
N LYS A 283 0.55 22.88 10.29
CA LYS A 283 -0.34 21.89 9.66
C LYS A 283 0.31 20.51 9.67
N THR A 284 -0.41 19.48 10.07
CA THR A 284 0.13 18.12 10.21
C THR A 284 -0.58 17.17 9.26
N ILE A 285 0.20 16.34 8.57
CA ILE A 285 -0.27 15.23 7.76
C ILE A 285 0.38 13.94 8.26
N TYR A 286 -0.42 12.89 8.39
CA TYR A 286 0.01 11.53 8.71
C TYR A 286 0.09 10.70 7.43
N ASP A 287 1.19 9.98 7.27
CA ASP A 287 1.35 8.91 6.29
C ASP A 287 1.27 7.57 7.03
N VAL A 288 0.31 6.75 6.63
CA VAL A 288 -0.06 5.51 7.31
C VAL A 288 0.25 4.35 6.37
N GLN A 289 1.47 3.85 6.46
CA GLN A 289 1.97 2.81 5.57
C GLN A 289 1.64 1.42 6.11
N THR A 290 0.92 0.63 5.32
CA THR A 290 0.56 -0.74 5.68
C THR A 290 1.60 -1.71 5.14
N ALA A 291 1.99 -2.71 5.93
CA ALA A 291 2.90 -3.73 5.42
C ALA A 291 2.23 -4.61 4.35
N SER A 292 3.05 -5.16 3.47
CA SER A 292 2.62 -6.03 2.39
C SER A 292 1.98 -7.33 2.88
N LEU A 293 0.99 -7.83 2.13
CA LEU A 293 0.46 -9.18 2.28
C LEU A 293 1.29 -10.26 1.57
N SER A 294 2.40 -9.89 0.92
CA SER A 294 3.27 -10.79 0.17
C SER A 294 4.60 -11.11 0.86
N GLN A 295 4.87 -10.52 2.02
CA GLN A 295 6.09 -10.73 2.79
C GLN A 295 5.85 -10.53 4.29
N PHE A 296 6.80 -10.97 5.12
CA PHE A 296 6.78 -10.64 6.55
C PHE A 296 6.69 -9.12 6.73
N PRO A 297 5.78 -8.61 7.57
CA PRO A 297 5.01 -9.33 8.60
C PRO A 297 3.56 -9.74 8.25
N PHE A 298 3.12 -9.64 7.00
CA PHE A 298 1.73 -9.92 6.58
C PHE A 298 0.68 -9.13 7.37
N ALA A 299 0.67 -7.80 7.20
CA ALA A 299 -0.21 -6.93 7.96
C ALA A 299 -1.36 -6.37 7.14
N TYR A 300 -2.47 -6.10 7.80
CA TYR A 300 -3.55 -5.24 7.33
C TYR A 300 -3.99 -4.34 8.48
N ARG A 301 -4.66 -3.23 8.18
CA ARG A 301 -5.09 -2.28 9.22
C ARG A 301 -6.59 -2.17 9.26
N ILE A 302 -7.13 -2.09 10.48
CA ILE A 302 -8.53 -1.80 10.75
C ILE A 302 -8.61 -0.45 11.43
N MET A 303 -9.47 0.40 10.90
CA MET A 303 -9.65 1.75 11.37
C MET A 303 -11.10 2.01 11.72
N LYS A 304 -11.32 2.79 12.78
CA LYS A 304 -12.65 3.25 13.16
C LYS A 304 -12.67 4.76 13.05
N LEU A 305 -13.30 5.23 11.99
CA LEU A 305 -13.50 6.64 11.72
C LEU A 305 -14.75 7.11 12.46
N SER A 306 -14.60 8.14 13.28
CA SER A 306 -15.69 8.89 13.90
C SER A 306 -15.72 10.33 13.40
N ASP A 307 -16.69 11.12 13.87
CA ASP A 307 -16.77 12.54 13.56
C ASP A 307 -15.49 13.31 13.91
N ARG A 308 -14.75 12.92 14.96
CA ARG A 308 -13.60 13.69 15.48
C ARG A 308 -12.26 12.99 15.38
N SER A 309 -12.23 11.67 15.26
CA SER A 309 -10.98 10.92 15.28
C SER A 309 -11.03 9.68 14.40
N ILE A 310 -9.86 9.15 14.11
CA ILE A 310 -9.68 7.82 13.53
C ILE A 310 -8.78 7.01 14.45
N SER A 311 -9.26 5.86 14.93
CA SER A 311 -8.40 4.88 15.59
C SER A 311 -7.86 3.92 14.55
N ILE A 312 -6.59 3.53 14.64
CA ILE A 312 -5.88 2.61 13.75
C ILE A 312 -5.42 1.43 14.60
N ASP A 313 -5.70 0.21 14.15
CA ASP A 313 -5.26 -1.05 14.77
C ASP A 313 -4.68 -1.97 13.69
N THR A 314 -3.40 -2.29 13.82
CA THR A 314 -2.71 -3.20 12.90
C THR A 314 -2.95 -4.65 13.29
N LYS A 315 -3.30 -5.47 12.30
CA LYS A 315 -3.48 -6.92 12.42
C LYS A 315 -2.39 -7.63 11.63
N PHE A 316 -1.89 -8.72 12.18
CA PHE A 316 -0.87 -9.56 11.53
C PHE A 316 -1.41 -10.97 11.28
N ILE A 317 -1.09 -11.52 10.12
CA ILE A 317 -1.30 -12.93 9.83
C ILE A 317 -0.04 -13.69 10.22
N THR A 318 -0.08 -14.36 11.38
CA THR A 318 1.07 -15.10 11.91
C THR A 318 1.08 -16.58 11.52
N SER A 319 -0.07 -17.11 11.09
CA SER A 319 -0.26 -18.47 10.59
C SER A 319 -1.38 -18.55 9.56
N ILE A 320 -1.36 -19.58 8.74
CA ILE A 320 -2.40 -19.95 7.78
C ILE A 320 -2.63 -21.48 7.83
N PRO A 321 -3.77 -22.00 7.34
CA PRO A 321 -4.07 -23.44 7.40
C PRO A 321 -2.95 -24.36 6.86
N GLY A 322 -2.28 -23.96 5.77
CA GLY A 322 -1.16 -24.69 5.18
C GLY A 322 0.19 -24.47 5.86
N ASN A 323 0.34 -23.42 6.69
CA ASN A 323 1.60 -23.03 7.32
C ASN A 323 1.38 -22.40 8.71
N GLU A 324 1.46 -23.22 9.76
CA GLU A 324 1.35 -22.76 11.16
C GLU A 324 2.56 -21.93 11.63
N ASN A 325 3.69 -21.99 10.91
CA ASN A 325 4.93 -21.27 11.25
C ASN A 325 5.21 -20.10 10.29
N LEU A 326 4.18 -19.60 9.61
CA LEU A 326 4.28 -18.56 8.57
C LEU A 326 5.16 -17.38 9.01
N GLU A 327 4.89 -16.81 10.20
CA GLU A 327 5.64 -15.64 10.69
C GLU A 327 7.15 -15.90 10.79
N GLU A 328 7.54 -16.98 11.48
CA GLU A 328 8.95 -17.30 11.72
C GLU A 328 9.66 -17.75 10.45
N GLU A 329 8.96 -18.40 9.52
CA GLU A 329 9.51 -18.76 8.23
C GLU A 329 9.80 -17.52 7.38
N TYR A 330 8.82 -16.64 7.20
CA TYR A 330 8.99 -15.46 6.34
C TYR A 330 9.89 -14.40 6.96
N LYS A 331 9.93 -14.31 8.30
CA LYS A 331 10.95 -13.52 9.00
C LYS A 331 12.36 -13.98 8.63
N ARG A 332 12.64 -15.29 8.68
CA ARG A 332 13.95 -15.84 8.29
C ARG A 332 14.26 -15.65 6.81
N LYS A 333 13.25 -15.74 5.94
CA LYS A 333 13.41 -15.43 4.50
C LYS A 333 13.82 -13.97 4.30
N LEU A 334 13.13 -13.04 4.97
CA LEU A 334 13.44 -11.61 4.91
C LEU A 334 14.83 -11.30 5.51
N GLU A 335 15.17 -11.85 6.67
CA GLU A 335 16.50 -11.72 7.27
C GLU A 335 17.62 -12.13 6.29
N SER A 336 17.42 -13.25 5.60
CA SER A 336 18.35 -13.76 4.60
C SER A 336 18.45 -12.84 3.37
N ALA A 337 17.32 -12.32 2.88
CA ALA A 337 17.28 -11.39 1.75
C ALA A 337 17.97 -10.05 2.10
N THR A 338 17.59 -9.45 3.22
CA THR A 338 18.16 -8.20 3.73
C THR A 338 19.66 -8.34 3.97
N ARG A 339 20.12 -9.47 4.52
CA ARG A 339 21.55 -9.73 4.70
C ARG A 339 22.31 -9.75 3.38
N ARG A 340 21.77 -10.39 2.34
CA ARG A 340 22.39 -10.41 1.01
C ARG A 340 22.47 -9.00 0.43
N ALA A 341 21.39 -8.23 0.52
CA ALA A 341 21.34 -6.85 0.06
C ALA A 341 22.35 -5.96 0.80
N ALA A 342 22.37 -6.03 2.15
CA ALA A 342 23.30 -5.29 2.99
C ALA A 342 24.75 -5.61 2.66
N VAL A 343 25.12 -6.88 2.55
CA VAL A 343 26.48 -7.31 2.19
C VAL A 343 26.86 -6.83 0.79
N SER A 344 25.94 -6.86 -0.18
CA SER A 344 26.20 -6.33 -1.52
C SER A 344 26.46 -4.83 -1.46
N LYS A 345 25.57 -4.05 -0.84
CA LYS A 345 25.69 -2.60 -0.73
C LYS A 345 26.97 -2.17 -0.01
N LEU A 346 27.32 -2.85 1.10
CA LEU A 346 28.56 -2.58 1.84
C LEU A 346 29.84 -2.88 1.03
N LYS A 347 29.78 -3.78 0.04
CA LYS A 347 30.91 -4.02 -0.89
C LYS A 347 31.04 -2.91 -1.94
N ASP A 348 29.91 -2.33 -2.35
CA ASP A 348 29.86 -1.27 -3.35
C ASP A 348 30.26 0.09 -2.77
N LEU A 349 30.10 0.28 -1.45
CA LEU A 349 30.73 1.38 -0.72
C LEU A 349 32.25 1.19 -0.80
N ALA A 350 32.93 2.05 -1.54
CA ALA A 350 34.39 2.04 -1.75
C ALA A 350 35.20 2.41 -0.48
N ILE A 351 34.73 2.00 0.69
CA ILE A 351 35.26 2.29 2.01
C ILE A 351 35.96 1.02 2.53
N PRO A 352 37.27 1.08 2.87
CA PRO A 352 37.98 -0.07 3.41
C PRO A 352 37.39 -0.51 4.75
N MET A 353 36.85 -1.73 4.81
CA MET A 353 36.29 -2.33 6.02
C MET A 353 36.79 -3.77 6.19
N SER A 354 37.07 -4.19 7.43
CA SER A 354 37.39 -5.59 7.73
C SER A 354 36.16 -6.48 7.50
N GLU A 355 36.37 -7.78 7.24
CA GLU A 355 35.27 -8.74 7.10
C GLU A 355 34.43 -8.84 8.38
N GLU A 356 35.05 -8.66 9.55
CA GLU A 356 34.36 -8.61 10.83
C GLU A 356 33.43 -7.39 10.93
N MET A 357 33.89 -6.20 10.52
CA MET A 357 33.07 -4.99 10.49
C MET A 357 31.89 -5.13 9.53
N LYS A 358 32.13 -5.66 8.32
CA LYS A 358 31.05 -5.91 7.34
C LYS A 358 29.98 -6.85 7.91
N LYS A 359 30.40 -7.90 8.64
CA LYS A 359 29.49 -8.83 9.29
C LYS A 359 28.63 -8.10 10.33
N VAL A 360 29.26 -7.36 11.26
CA VAL A 360 28.57 -6.61 12.31
C VAL A 360 27.55 -5.62 11.72
N LEU A 361 27.94 -4.85 10.70
CA LEU A 361 27.04 -3.90 10.03
C LEU A 361 25.90 -4.62 9.30
N SER A 362 26.17 -5.75 8.65
CA SER A 362 25.11 -6.53 8.01
C SER A 362 24.11 -7.10 9.01
N ASP A 363 24.58 -7.58 10.17
CA ASP A 363 23.73 -8.04 11.27
C ASP A 363 22.87 -6.91 11.82
N LEU A 364 23.45 -5.71 11.95
CA LEU A 364 22.77 -4.51 12.41
C LEU A 364 21.65 -4.10 11.44
N ILE A 365 21.95 -4.01 10.14
CA ILE A 365 20.97 -3.66 9.11
C ILE A 365 19.81 -4.66 9.09
N VAL A 366 20.10 -5.96 9.22
CA VAL A 366 19.06 -7.00 9.29
C VAL A 366 18.16 -6.79 10.50
N LYS A 367 18.73 -6.58 11.70
CA LYS A 367 17.93 -6.35 12.91
C LYS A 367 17.06 -5.10 12.78
N LEU A 368 17.63 -4.00 12.29
CA LEU A 368 16.92 -2.73 12.06
C LEU A 368 15.76 -2.92 11.09
N ASN A 369 16.01 -3.57 9.95
CA ASN A 369 14.98 -3.80 8.95
C ASN A 369 13.85 -4.69 9.48
N ILE A 370 14.15 -5.76 10.23
CA ILE A 370 13.11 -6.65 10.78
C ILE A 370 12.26 -5.94 11.84
N ALA A 371 12.86 -5.06 12.66
CA ALA A 371 12.10 -4.21 13.56
C ALA A 371 11.19 -3.28 12.75
N HIS A 372 11.77 -2.56 11.80
CA HIS A 372 11.06 -1.57 10.99
C HIS A 372 9.89 -2.13 10.19
N VAL A 373 10.07 -3.27 9.51
CA VAL A 373 8.97 -3.83 8.73
C VAL A 373 7.81 -4.31 9.59
N LYS A 374 8.03 -4.59 10.88
CA LYS A 374 6.99 -5.00 11.84
C LYS A 374 6.32 -3.80 12.53
N GLY A 375 7.01 -2.66 12.63
CA GLY A 375 6.60 -1.47 13.38
C GLY A 375 6.80 -1.57 14.89
N ASP A 376 6.56 -0.46 15.58
CA ASP A 376 6.81 -0.14 16.99
C ASP A 376 8.29 -0.39 17.36
N GLU A 377 9.19 0.15 16.56
CA GLU A 377 10.63 -0.02 16.72
C GLU A 377 11.12 0.49 18.08
N LYS A 378 11.87 -0.36 18.78
CA LYS A 378 12.39 -0.01 20.11
C LYS A 378 13.85 0.36 20.03
N GLU A 379 14.20 1.47 20.68
CA GLU A 379 15.58 1.83 20.92
C GLU A 379 16.35 0.63 21.51
N ASP A 380 17.38 0.20 20.78
CA ASP A 380 18.33 -0.79 21.24
C ASP A 380 19.68 -0.08 21.48
N PRO A 381 20.11 0.06 22.75
CA PRO A 381 21.36 0.74 23.08
C PRO A 381 22.61 0.15 22.41
N GLU A 382 22.63 -1.16 22.15
CA GLU A 382 23.73 -1.79 21.42
C GLU A 382 23.73 -1.37 19.96
N ILE A 383 22.54 -1.30 19.35
CA ILE A 383 22.37 -0.82 17.97
C ILE A 383 22.75 0.66 17.85
N MET A 384 22.28 1.50 18.78
CA MET A 384 22.62 2.92 18.81
C MET A 384 24.13 3.13 18.93
N SER A 385 24.79 2.35 19.79
CA SER A 385 26.25 2.38 19.94
C SER A 385 26.96 1.99 18.63
N ALA A 386 26.45 0.98 17.93
CA ALA A 386 27.01 0.52 16.65
C ALA A 386 26.81 1.54 15.52
N VAL A 387 25.62 2.13 15.38
CA VAL A 387 25.33 3.21 14.41
C VAL A 387 26.22 4.41 14.67
N LYS A 388 26.32 4.87 15.91
CA LYS A 388 27.20 6.00 16.30
C LYS A 388 28.67 5.71 16.02
N SER A 389 29.14 4.50 16.33
CA SER A 389 30.51 4.07 16.04
C SER A 389 30.80 4.04 14.54
N PHE A 390 29.83 3.63 13.73
CA PHE A 390 29.95 3.64 12.27
C PHE A 390 29.95 5.06 11.69
N ALA A 391 29.07 5.94 12.17
CA ALA A 391 29.05 7.35 11.75
C ALA A 391 30.39 8.06 12.02
N LEU A 392 31.00 7.81 13.19
CA LEU A 392 32.35 8.31 13.52
C LEU A 392 33.42 7.79 12.55
N LEU A 393 33.32 6.51 12.15
CA LEU A 393 34.26 5.89 11.22
C LEU A 393 34.20 6.55 9.83
N LEU A 394 33.01 7.03 9.43
CA LEU A 394 32.78 7.73 8.16
C LEU A 394 33.23 9.20 8.19
N GLY A 395 33.73 9.69 9.33
CA GLY A 395 34.16 11.08 9.48
C GLY A 395 33.02 12.07 9.65
N ASN A 396 31.82 11.59 9.99
CA ASN A 396 30.68 12.44 10.32
C ASN A 396 30.77 12.87 11.79
N ASP A 397 30.52 14.16 12.06
CA ASP A 397 30.32 14.62 13.44
C ASP A 397 29.01 14.03 13.97
N THR A 398 29.10 13.27 15.06
CA THR A 398 27.95 12.56 15.66
C THR A 398 26.88 13.48 16.25
N GLU A 399 27.16 14.79 16.33
CA GLU A 399 26.18 15.80 16.76
C GLU A 399 25.26 16.27 15.62
N GLU A 400 25.57 16.00 14.34
CA GLU A 400 24.77 16.44 13.18
C GLU A 400 23.86 15.34 12.59
N VAL A 401 24.01 14.08 13.01
CA VAL A 401 23.16 12.98 12.52
C VAL A 401 21.95 12.85 13.43
N ASP A 402 20.86 13.54 13.08
CA ASP A 402 19.53 13.34 13.67
C ASP A 402 18.99 11.99 13.18
N PHE A 403 19.35 10.92 13.89
CA PHE A 403 18.92 9.56 13.60
C PHE A 403 17.83 9.16 14.59
N SER A 404 16.59 9.03 14.10
CA SER A 404 15.53 8.37 14.84
C SER A 404 15.44 6.91 14.44
N PHE A 405 15.20 6.06 15.44
CA PHE A 405 15.03 4.61 15.27
C PHE A 405 13.59 4.26 14.90
N ASP A 406 12.65 5.07 15.38
CA ASP A 406 11.21 4.99 15.20
C ASP A 406 10.74 6.43 14.98
N PHE A 407 9.97 6.69 13.93
CA PHE A 407 9.39 8.01 13.73
C PHE A 407 8.06 8.07 14.47
N PRO A 408 7.79 9.10 15.29
CA PRO A 408 6.50 9.18 15.93
C PRO A 408 5.40 9.34 14.87
N PRO A 409 4.19 8.80 15.12
CA PRO A 409 3.68 8.18 16.37
C PRO A 409 3.83 6.64 16.41
N GLU A 410 3.17 5.96 17.36
CA GLU A 410 3.13 4.47 17.38
C GLU A 410 2.45 3.89 16.13
N ASP A 411 2.92 2.74 15.63
CA ASP A 411 2.51 2.18 14.34
C ASP A 411 1.30 1.26 14.42
N ASN A 412 1.25 0.46 15.49
CA ASN A 412 0.29 -0.64 15.57
C ASN A 412 -1.04 -0.24 16.21
N LYS A 413 -1.02 0.76 17.09
CA LYS A 413 -2.21 1.25 17.79
C LYS A 413 -2.12 2.75 17.98
N LEU A 414 -2.93 3.47 17.23
CA LEU A 414 -2.92 4.92 17.24
C LEU A 414 -4.34 5.47 17.25
N VAL A 415 -4.54 6.61 17.91
CA VAL A 415 -5.74 7.43 17.73
C VAL A 415 -5.30 8.80 17.26
N ILE A 416 -5.75 9.19 16.06
CA ILE A 416 -5.51 10.52 15.49
C ILE A 416 -6.78 11.33 15.69
N GLU A 417 -6.67 12.45 16.42
CA GLU A 417 -7.72 13.45 16.52
C GLU A 417 -7.62 14.41 15.34
N PHE A 418 -8.68 14.54 14.57
CA PHE A 418 -8.76 15.49 13.48
C PHE A 418 -9.00 16.91 14.02
N ARG A 419 -8.56 17.91 13.25
CA ARG A 419 -8.91 19.30 13.52
C ARG A 419 -10.42 19.48 13.58
N SER A 420 -10.86 20.34 14.49
CA SER A 420 -12.27 20.68 14.58
C SER A 420 -12.72 21.37 13.29
N ARG A 421 -13.81 20.89 12.70
CA ARG A 421 -14.49 21.55 11.56
C ARG A 421 -14.96 22.97 11.90
N ASP A 422 -15.07 23.27 13.20
CA ASP A 422 -15.52 24.55 13.76
C ASP A 422 -14.37 25.47 14.24
N GLU A 423 -13.11 25.01 14.23
CA GLU A 423 -11.94 25.86 14.51
C GLU A 423 -11.64 26.76 13.30
N LYS A 424 -12.62 27.61 12.98
CA LYS A 424 -12.46 28.74 12.08
C LYS A 424 -11.97 29.92 12.91
N ASN A 425 -10.66 30.17 12.88
CA ASN A 425 -10.06 31.51 13.02
C ASN A 425 -8.61 31.50 12.51
#